data_AF-A0A3Q0DBE9-F1
#
_entry.id   AF-A0A3Q0DBE9-F1
#
_cell.length_a   1.000
_cell.length_b   1.000
_cell.length_c   1.000
_cell.angle_alpha   90.00
_cell.angle_beta   90.00
_cell.angle_gamma   90.00
#
_symmetry.space_group_name_H-M   'P 1'
#
loop_
_entity.id
_entity.type
_entity.pdbx_description
1 polymer ?
#
loop_
_entity_poly.entity_id
_entity_poly.type
_entity_poly.pdbx_seq_one_letter_code
_entity_poly.pdbx_strand_id
1 'polypeptide(L)'
;MGDSKEEREKHLCPLGCQDHDGFITALRLLSLVLLAALLVAVLVKGSKVPSSQEQEKEKQRIHQDLDQLKAGLDRLCRPCPWDWTLFQGNCYFFSTFQQTWKDSVTACKEVGAQLVVIKSDEEQVC
;
A
#
# COMPACT_ATOMS: atom_id res chain seq x y z
N MET A 1 -28.22 -52.96 81.57
CA MET A 1 -29.55 -53.31 81.07
C MET A 1 -29.70 -52.73 79.66
N GLY A 2 -29.83 -53.60 78.64
CA GLY A 2 -30.21 -53.30 77.23
C GLY A 2 -29.17 -52.52 76.40
N ASP A 3 -28.35 -53.05 75.48
CA ASP A 3 -28.49 -54.06 74.40
C ASP A 3 -29.05 -53.50 73.06
N SER A 4 -28.17 -53.43 72.05
CA SER A 4 -28.33 -53.56 70.57
C SER A 4 -29.40 -52.73 69.82
N LYS A 5 -29.24 -52.26 68.57
CA LYS A 5 -28.68 -52.92 67.38
C LYS A 5 -28.60 -51.91 66.20
N GLU A 6 -27.60 -52.13 65.38
CA GLU A 6 -27.34 -51.62 64.02
C GLU A 6 -28.46 -51.95 63.02
N GLU A 7 -28.87 -51.00 62.17
CA GLU A 7 -29.29 -51.30 60.79
C GLU A 7 -29.18 -50.08 59.86
N ARG A 8 -28.38 -50.25 58.82
CA ARG A 8 -28.09 -49.34 57.71
C ARG A 8 -29.03 -49.66 56.54
N GLU A 9 -29.43 -48.61 55.82
CA GLU A 9 -30.03 -48.56 54.46
C GLU A 9 -31.41 -49.19 54.21
N LYS A 10 -32.39 -48.34 53.85
CA LYS A 10 -33.28 -48.60 52.69
C LYS A 10 -33.57 -47.32 51.92
N HIS A 11 -33.06 -47.30 50.70
CA HIS A 11 -33.46 -46.50 49.55
C HIS A 11 -34.99 -46.35 49.41
N LEU A 12 -35.48 -45.13 49.17
CA LEU A 12 -36.45 -44.83 48.09
C LEU A 12 -36.66 -43.32 47.90
N CYS A 13 -36.18 -42.77 46.78
CA CYS A 13 -36.71 -41.52 46.21
C CYS A 13 -38.04 -41.82 45.51
N PRO A 14 -39.12 -41.06 45.75
CA PRO A 14 -40.28 -41.07 44.86
C PRO A 14 -40.13 -39.94 43.83
N LEU A 15 -40.21 -40.33 42.56
CA LEU A 15 -40.21 -39.53 41.33
C LEU A 15 -38.84 -39.10 40.77
N GLY A 16 -38.41 -39.80 39.71
CA GLY A 16 -37.60 -39.21 38.64
C GLY A 16 -38.33 -38.00 38.03
N CYS A 17 -37.69 -37.05 37.36
CA CYS A 17 -36.62 -37.16 36.37
C CYS A 17 -35.88 -35.81 36.31
N GLN A 18 -34.60 -35.77 35.88
CA GLN A 18 -34.11 -34.86 34.84
C GLN A 18 -32.58 -34.98 34.52
N ASP A 19 -31.93 -36.14 34.70
CA ASP A 19 -30.48 -36.21 34.36
C ASP A 19 -30.23 -36.18 32.84
N HIS A 20 -31.19 -36.67 32.04
CA HIS A 20 -31.11 -36.63 30.57
C HIS A 20 -31.21 -35.21 30.01
N ASP A 21 -31.97 -34.32 30.64
CA ASP A 21 -32.07 -32.92 30.22
C ASP A 21 -30.87 -32.11 30.67
N GLY A 22 -30.30 -32.42 31.84
CA GLY A 22 -29.01 -31.89 32.28
C GLY A 22 -27.88 -32.32 31.33
N PHE A 23 -27.89 -33.57 30.89
CA PHE A 23 -26.94 -34.10 29.92
C PHE A 23 -27.13 -33.50 28.52
N ILE A 24 -28.36 -33.39 28.02
CA ILE A 24 -28.64 -32.70 26.75
C ILE A 24 -28.21 -31.23 26.85
N THR A 25 -28.56 -30.54 27.94
CA THR A 25 -28.20 -29.14 28.15
C THR A 25 -26.69 -28.98 28.19
N ALA A 26 -25.96 -29.87 28.89
CA ALA A 26 -24.51 -29.89 28.91
C ALA A 26 -23.92 -30.10 27.51
N LEU A 27 -24.43 -31.06 26.73
CA LEU A 27 -24.00 -31.29 25.35
C LEU A 27 -24.27 -30.10 24.44
N ARG A 28 -25.42 -29.43 24.59
CA ARG A 28 -25.75 -28.21 23.83
C ARG A 28 -24.81 -27.07 24.18
N LEU A 29 -24.52 -26.86 25.46
CA LEU A 29 -23.56 -25.85 25.92
C LEU A 29 -22.15 -26.13 25.39
N LEU A 30 -21.68 -27.38 25.47
CA LEU A 30 -20.39 -27.79 24.91
C LEU A 30 -20.30 -27.52 23.40
N SER A 31 -21.35 -27.87 22.65
CA SER A 31 -21.42 -27.61 21.20
C SER A 31 -21.38 -26.12 20.87
N LEU A 32 -22.12 -25.30 21.61
CA LEU A 32 -22.13 -23.84 21.43
C LEU A 32 -20.75 -23.23 21.74
N VAL A 33 -20.10 -23.65 22.82
CA VAL A 33 -18.75 -23.19 23.19
C VAL A 33 -17.73 -23.55 22.10
N LEU A 34 -17.79 -24.78 21.57
CA LEU A 34 -16.90 -25.21 20.49
C LEU A 34 -17.12 -24.43 19.19
N LEU A 35 -18.37 -24.21 18.80
CA LEU A 35 -18.71 -23.41 17.61
C LEU A 35 -18.25 -21.95 17.77
N ALA A 36 -18.48 -21.34 18.94
CA ALA A 36 -18.01 -19.99 19.24
C ALA A 36 -16.47 -19.90 19.17
N ALA A 37 -15.76 -20.87 19.75
CA ALA A 37 -14.29 -20.92 19.71
C ALA A 37 -13.75 -21.06 18.27
N LEU A 38 -14.38 -21.89 17.44
CA LEU A 38 -14.02 -22.05 16.02
C LEU A 38 -14.28 -20.78 15.22
N LEU A 39 -15.42 -20.12 15.43
CA LEU A 39 -15.74 -18.84 14.79
C LEU A 39 -14.70 -17.77 15.16
N VAL A 40 -14.33 -17.66 16.44
CA VAL A 40 -13.28 -16.75 16.89
C VAL A 40 -11.94 -17.09 16.24
N ALA A 41 -11.55 -18.36 16.19
CA ALA A 41 -10.30 -18.79 15.54
C ALA A 41 -10.28 -18.49 14.03
N VAL A 42 -11.41 -18.65 13.34
CA VAL A 42 -11.58 -18.32 11.92
C VAL A 42 -11.58 -16.82 11.71
N LEU A 43 -12.18 -16.02 12.58
CA LEU A 43 -12.09 -14.56 12.50
C LEU A 43 -10.65 -14.08 12.74
N VAL A 44 -9.93 -14.64 13.72
CA VAL A 44 -8.52 -14.32 13.96
C VAL A 44 -7.61 -14.74 12.80
N LYS A 45 -7.87 -15.90 12.17
CA LYS A 45 -7.10 -16.39 11.01
C LYS A 45 -7.53 -15.75 9.68
N GLY A 46 -8.82 -15.45 9.53
CA GLY A 46 -9.44 -14.86 8.34
C GLY A 46 -9.25 -13.35 8.28
N SER A 47 -9.01 -12.71 9.43
CA SER A 47 -8.44 -11.36 9.52
C SER A 47 -6.91 -11.37 9.44
N LYS A 48 -6.28 -12.39 8.86
CA LYS A 48 -4.92 -12.24 8.34
C LYS A 48 -4.98 -11.35 7.09
N VAL A 49 -5.33 -10.09 7.32
CA VAL A 49 -4.95 -8.95 6.52
C VAL A 49 -3.46 -9.16 6.22
N PRO A 50 -3.02 -9.10 4.95
CA PRO A 50 -1.60 -9.07 4.63
C PRO A 50 -0.97 -8.09 5.60
N SER A 51 0.01 -8.52 6.39
CA SER A 51 0.52 -7.73 7.52
C SER A 51 0.75 -6.31 7.01
N SER A 52 0.26 -5.28 7.73
CA SER A 52 0.43 -3.87 7.30
C SER A 52 1.89 -3.53 6.97
N GLN A 53 2.84 -4.30 7.52
CA GLN A 53 4.26 -4.25 7.22
C GLN A 53 4.65 -4.75 5.81
N GLU A 54 3.96 -5.73 5.24
CA GLU A 54 4.23 -6.26 3.89
C GLU A 54 3.82 -5.26 2.81
N GLN A 55 2.66 -4.61 2.98
CA GLN A 55 2.17 -3.62 2.02
C GLN A 55 3.04 -2.34 2.00
N GLU A 56 3.48 -1.85 3.16
CA GLU A 56 4.39 -0.70 3.22
C GLU A 56 5.77 -1.05 2.63
N LYS A 57 6.26 -2.27 2.87
CA LYS A 57 7.52 -2.75 2.30
C LYS A 57 7.45 -2.91 0.78
N GLU A 58 6.33 -3.40 0.24
CA GLU A 58 6.10 -3.49 -1.20
C GLU A 58 5.99 -2.11 -1.83
N LYS A 59 5.20 -1.20 -1.23
CA LYS A 59 5.12 0.19 -1.66
C LYS A 59 6.49 0.84 -1.68
N GLN A 60 7.29 0.66 -0.63
CA GLN A 60 8.62 1.24 -0.56
C GLN A 60 9.57 0.70 -1.64
N ARG A 61 9.51 -0.61 -1.94
CA ARG A 61 10.26 -1.20 -3.07
C ARG A 61 9.86 -0.60 -4.40
N ILE A 62 8.55 -0.49 -4.66
CA ILE A 62 8.03 0.12 -5.90
C ILE A 62 8.50 1.57 -6.04
N HIS A 63 8.49 2.36 -4.95
CA HIS A 63 9.00 3.74 -4.98
C HIS A 63 10.50 3.78 -5.26
N GLN A 64 11.28 2.89 -4.64
CA GLN A 64 12.72 2.79 -4.89
C GLN A 64 13.02 2.43 -6.35
N ASP A 65 12.29 1.47 -6.91
CA ASP A 65 12.46 1.05 -8.30
C ASP A 65 12.07 2.19 -9.27
N LEU A 66 11.01 2.95 -8.95
CA LEU A 66 10.60 4.12 -9.72
C LEU A 66 11.67 5.23 -9.68
N ASP A 67 12.26 5.50 -8.52
CA ASP A 67 13.33 6.49 -8.38
C ASP A 67 14.59 6.09 -9.16
N GLN A 68 14.94 4.81 -9.12
CA GLN A 68 16.06 4.27 -9.91
C GLN A 68 15.79 4.36 -11.41
N LEU A 69 14.58 4.00 -11.85
CA LEU A 69 14.18 4.10 -13.25
C LEU A 69 14.20 5.56 -13.72
N LYS A 70 13.69 6.49 -12.90
CA LYS A 70 13.72 7.92 -13.18
C LYS A 70 15.14 8.44 -13.29
N ALA A 71 16.02 8.13 -12.33
CA ALA A 71 17.41 8.54 -12.37
C ALA A 71 18.15 7.97 -13.59
N GLY A 72 17.80 6.74 -14.00
CA GLY A 72 18.29 6.14 -15.25
C GLY A 72 17.80 6.91 -16.49
N LEU A 73 16.52 7.26 -16.54
CA LEU A 73 15.92 8.03 -17.62
C LEU A 73 16.51 9.44 -17.72
N ASP A 74 16.67 10.12 -16.59
CA ASP A 74 17.26 11.47 -16.52
C ASP A 74 18.68 11.51 -17.10
N ARG A 75 19.44 10.41 -16.99
CA ARG A 75 20.77 10.26 -17.62
C ARG A 75 20.72 10.07 -19.14
N LEU A 76 19.61 9.56 -19.67
CA LEU A 76 19.42 9.34 -21.10
C LEU A 76 18.83 10.58 -21.79
N CYS A 77 18.13 11.44 -21.04
CA CYS A 77 17.58 12.69 -21.56
C CYS A 77 18.69 13.71 -21.81
N ARG A 78 18.86 14.11 -23.07
CA ARG A 78 19.62 15.32 -23.40
C ARG A 78 18.71 16.54 -23.16
N PRO A 79 19.15 17.53 -22.37
CA PRO A 79 18.29 18.66 -21.98
C PRO A 79 17.96 19.61 -23.13
N CYS A 80 18.76 19.61 -24.21
CA CYS A 80 18.52 20.40 -25.41
C CYS A 80 18.65 19.54 -26.68
N PRO A 81 18.03 19.94 -27.80
CA PRO A 81 18.25 19.30 -29.09
C PRO A 81 19.73 19.25 -29.50
N TRP A 82 20.03 18.47 -30.54
CA TRP A 82 21.35 18.47 -31.17
C TRP A 82 21.68 19.85 -31.73
N ASP A 83 22.93 20.29 -31.54
CA ASP A 83 23.43 21.61 -31.98
C ASP A 83 22.81 22.83 -31.29
N TRP A 84 22.10 22.60 -30.18
CA TRP A 84 21.62 23.66 -29.29
C TRP A 84 22.47 23.72 -28.02
N THR A 85 22.70 24.92 -27.52
CA THR A 85 23.48 25.19 -26.32
C THR A 85 22.55 25.34 -25.12
N LEU A 86 22.81 24.60 -24.04
CA LEU A 86 22.10 24.76 -22.77
C LEU A 86 22.73 25.90 -21.98
N PHE A 87 21.92 26.88 -21.58
CA PHE A 87 22.32 27.93 -20.64
C PHE A 87 21.16 28.26 -19.71
N GLN A 88 21.39 28.15 -18.40
CA GLN A 88 20.42 28.44 -17.34
C GLN A 88 19.01 27.85 -17.56
N GLY A 89 18.93 26.61 -18.06
CA GLY A 89 17.67 25.91 -18.28
C GLY A 89 16.95 26.25 -19.59
N ASN A 90 17.51 27.13 -20.42
CA ASN A 90 17.02 27.41 -21.77
C ASN A 90 17.99 26.84 -22.82
N CYS A 91 17.44 26.50 -23.98
CA CYS A 91 18.20 26.00 -25.12
C CYS A 91 18.31 27.10 -26.19
N TYR A 92 19.53 27.36 -26.65
CA TYR A 92 19.84 28.42 -27.63
C TYR A 92 20.38 27.83 -28.93
N PHE A 93 19.87 28.33 -30.05
CA PHE A 93 20.32 27.96 -31.39
C PHE A 93 20.89 29.18 -32.11
N PHE A 94 22.11 29.02 -32.62
CA PHE A 94 22.79 30.07 -33.38
C PHE A 94 22.79 29.68 -34.86
N SER A 95 21.96 30.38 -35.65
CA SER A 95 21.86 30.15 -37.09
C SER A 95 23.19 30.48 -37.78
N THR A 96 23.63 29.60 -38.68
CA THR A 96 24.75 29.86 -39.58
C THR A 96 24.37 30.72 -40.78
N PHE A 97 23.06 30.92 -41.02
CA PHE A 97 22.53 31.73 -42.12
C PHE A 97 22.04 33.09 -41.61
N GLN A 98 22.36 34.15 -42.36
CA GLN A 98 21.80 35.48 -42.15
C GLN A 98 20.47 35.62 -42.86
N GLN A 99 19.50 36.23 -42.18
CA GLN A 99 18.14 36.42 -42.67
C GLN A 99 17.62 37.78 -42.22
N THR A 100 16.53 38.26 -42.82
CA THR A 100 15.87 39.46 -42.31
C THR A 100 15.27 39.16 -40.94
N TRP A 101 15.06 40.20 -40.11
CA TRP A 101 14.47 40.02 -38.79
C TRP A 101 13.14 39.25 -38.83
N LYS A 102 12.27 39.58 -39.81
CA LYS A 102 10.96 38.93 -39.96
C LYS A 102 11.10 37.43 -40.31
N ASP A 103 12.06 37.10 -41.16
CA ASP A 103 12.33 35.72 -41.55
C ASP A 103 12.94 34.95 -40.37
N SER A 104 13.86 35.57 -39.60
CA SER A 104 14.41 34.96 -38.38
C SER A 104 13.34 34.65 -37.32
N VAL A 105 12.37 35.56 -37.11
CA VAL A 105 11.22 35.30 -36.22
C VAL A 105 10.42 34.08 -36.70
N THR A 106 10.25 33.94 -38.01
CA THR A 106 9.51 32.81 -38.59
C THR A 106 10.29 31.51 -38.47
N ALA A 107 11.58 31.53 -38.81
CA ALA A 107 12.49 30.38 -38.71
C ALA A 107 12.58 29.82 -37.28
N CYS A 108 12.67 30.69 -36.26
CA CYS A 108 12.66 30.22 -34.86
C CYS A 108 11.35 29.51 -34.50
N LYS A 109 10.20 30.00 -34.99
CA LYS A 109 8.89 29.36 -34.72
C LYS A 109 8.75 28.00 -35.39
N GLU A 110 9.30 27.83 -36.60
CA GLU A 110 9.25 26.57 -37.35
C GLU A 110 9.96 25.42 -36.62
N VAL A 111 10.98 25.72 -35.81
CA VAL A 111 11.68 24.74 -34.97
C VAL A 111 11.12 24.67 -33.53
N GLY A 112 9.94 25.24 -33.28
CA GLY A 112 9.30 25.22 -31.97
C GLY A 112 9.94 26.14 -30.93
N ALA A 113 10.67 27.16 -31.37
CA ALA A 113 11.35 28.14 -30.51
C ALA A 113 10.87 29.57 -30.75
N GLN A 114 11.54 30.52 -30.10
CA GLN A 114 11.32 31.94 -30.24
C GLN A 114 12.64 32.64 -30.54
N LEU A 115 12.61 33.66 -31.40
CA LEU A 115 13.76 34.54 -31.57
C LEU A 115 14.12 35.14 -30.20
N VAL A 116 15.39 35.03 -29.82
CA VAL A 116 15.84 35.27 -28.45
C VAL A 116 15.39 36.64 -27.92
N VAL A 117 14.86 36.64 -26.69
CA VAL A 117 14.56 37.84 -25.90
C VAL A 117 15.35 37.72 -24.62
N ILE A 118 16.32 38.62 -24.46
CA ILE A 118 17.28 38.60 -23.37
C ILE A 118 16.60 39.15 -22.10
N LYS A 119 16.61 38.35 -21.03
CA LYS A 119 15.89 38.63 -19.77
C LYS A 119 16.80 39.00 -18.61
N SER A 120 18.11 38.81 -18.71
CA SER A 120 19.06 39.22 -17.67
C SER A 120 20.39 39.66 -18.27
N ASP A 121 21.18 40.37 -17.45
CA ASP A 121 22.52 40.79 -17.85
C ASP A 121 23.42 39.58 -18.10
N GLU A 122 23.30 38.52 -17.28
CA GLU A 122 24.06 37.26 -17.45
C GLU A 122 23.76 36.56 -18.77
N GLU A 123 22.54 36.69 -19.29
CA GLU A 123 22.17 36.16 -20.62
C GLU A 123 22.73 37.02 -21.76
N GLN A 124 22.96 38.32 -21.51
CA GLN A 124 23.53 39.25 -22.49
C GLN A 124 25.05 39.08 -22.65
N VAL A 125 25.75 38.66 -21.59
CA VAL A 125 27.22 38.60 -21.58
C VAL A 125 27.72 37.44 -22.45
N CYS A 126 28.62 37.77 -23.39
CA CYS A 126 29.29 36.83 -24.28
C CYS A 126 30.41 36.05 -23.58
#